data_AF-A0A2A5ISB2-F1
#
_entry.id   AF-A0A2A5ISB2-F1
#
_cell.length_a   1.000
_cell.length_b   1.000
_cell.length_c   1.000
_cell.angle_alpha   90.00
_cell.angle_beta   90.00
_cell.angle_gamma   90.00
#
_symmetry.space_group_name_H-M   'P 1'
#
loop_
_entity.id
_entity.type
_entity.pdbx_description
1 polymer ?
#
loop_
_entity_poly.entity_id
_entity_poly.type
_entity_poly.pdbx_seq_one_letter_code
_entity_poly.pdbx_strand_id
1 'polypeptide(L)'
;MKENKKTIIAVFLLVFTLIMSTACGKNEAANGSSSNTATEKQEKMTDSEYASWYKEYLKRFEVRLMAFALSLVPLDEVYNKEWASDVETKIDSMRELFSEAKEKEDKVPDTYKKVNGYLIKTDEKFEPLFKDILKVTKQDKVGDDDLKFINPIMKKALEEMNHAKAEISKIEDEKANEEQKDKSNS
;
A
#
# COMPACT_ATOMS: atom_id res chain seq x y z
N MET A 1 15.94 27.43 -11.40
CA MET A 1 14.96 26.49 -12.02
C MET A 1 15.45 25.04 -12.16
N LYS A 2 16.57 24.59 -11.54
CA LYS A 2 17.17 23.25 -11.79
C LYS A 2 16.98 22.19 -10.68
N GLU A 3 16.48 22.56 -9.50
CA GLU A 3 16.39 21.62 -8.36
C GLU A 3 15.02 20.93 -8.24
N ASN A 4 13.98 21.54 -8.80
CA ASN A 4 12.60 21.16 -8.53
C ASN A 4 12.17 19.91 -9.33
N LYS A 5 12.59 19.77 -10.59
CA LYS A 5 12.40 18.55 -11.41
C LYS A 5 13.05 17.31 -10.78
N LYS A 6 14.16 17.48 -10.03
CA LYS A 6 14.85 16.36 -9.36
C LYS A 6 14.03 15.76 -8.23
N THR A 7 13.22 16.58 -7.54
CA THR A 7 12.42 16.15 -6.39
C THR A 7 11.29 15.23 -6.88
N ILE A 8 10.49 15.64 -7.86
CA ILE A 8 9.37 14.80 -8.30
C ILE A 8 9.85 13.54 -9.06
N ILE A 9 10.94 13.64 -9.84
CA ILE A 9 11.60 12.46 -10.42
C ILE A 9 12.09 11.50 -9.32
N ALA A 10 12.58 12.00 -8.18
CA ALA A 10 12.97 11.14 -7.06
C ALA A 10 11.79 10.40 -6.44
N VAL A 11 10.59 10.99 -6.43
CA VAL A 11 9.37 10.29 -5.98
C VAL A 11 8.97 9.18 -6.94
N PHE A 12 9.01 9.45 -8.24
CA PHE A 12 8.75 8.43 -9.26
C PHE A 12 9.74 7.27 -9.15
N LEU A 13 11.04 7.57 -8.99
CA LEU A 13 12.08 6.55 -8.79
C LEU A 13 11.88 5.76 -7.49
N LEU A 14 11.45 6.40 -6.41
CA LEU A 14 11.18 5.74 -5.14
C LEU A 14 9.99 4.77 -5.26
N VAL A 15 8.89 5.19 -5.87
CA VAL A 15 7.74 4.32 -6.17
C VAL A 15 8.17 3.16 -7.07
N PHE A 16 8.97 3.43 -8.11
CA PHE A 16 9.48 2.40 -9.02
C PHE A 16 10.36 1.36 -8.31
N THR A 17 11.26 1.79 -7.42
CA THR A 17 12.07 0.85 -6.60
C THR A 17 11.21 -0.02 -5.66
N LEU A 18 10.08 0.51 -5.19
CA LEU A 18 9.20 -0.20 -4.27
C LEU A 18 8.36 -1.28 -4.97
N ILE A 19 8.00 -1.06 -6.24
CA ILE A 19 7.27 -2.02 -7.09
C ILE A 19 8.19 -3.17 -7.53
N MET A 20 9.42 -2.85 -7.95
CA MET A 20 10.39 -3.84 -8.46
C MET A 20 10.98 -4.78 -7.39
N SER A 21 10.72 -4.53 -6.11
CA SER A 21 11.22 -5.36 -5.01
C SER A 21 10.35 -6.60 -4.73
N THR A 22 9.26 -6.83 -5.48
CA THR A 22 8.42 -8.03 -5.35
C THR A 22 8.95 -9.16 -6.23
N ALA A 23 10.05 -9.80 -5.80
CA ALA A 23 10.54 -11.01 -6.45
C ALA A 23 9.54 -12.17 -6.28
N CYS A 24 9.34 -12.89 -7.38
CA CYS A 24 8.43 -14.03 -7.57
C CYS A 24 8.39 -15.04 -6.41
N GLY A 25 7.19 -15.27 -5.87
CA GLY A 25 6.84 -16.45 -5.06
C GLY A 25 5.84 -17.33 -5.80
N LYS A 26 6.26 -18.57 -6.07
CA LYS A 26 5.56 -19.65 -6.79
C LYS A 26 4.17 -19.92 -6.20
N ASN A 27 3.13 -19.98 -7.05
CA ASN A 27 1.79 -20.40 -6.64
C ASN A 27 1.72 -21.93 -6.65
N GLU A 28 1.50 -22.56 -5.50
CA GLU A 28 0.90 -23.90 -5.42
C GLU A 28 -0.39 -23.81 -4.60
N ALA A 29 -1.48 -24.30 -5.20
CA ALA A 29 -2.79 -24.35 -4.61
C ALA A 29 -2.97 -25.69 -3.88
N ALA A 30 -3.54 -25.67 -2.66
CA ALA A 30 -4.15 -26.85 -2.07
C ALA A 30 -5.31 -26.48 -1.15
N ASN A 31 -6.32 -27.35 -1.21
CA ASN A 31 -7.70 -27.22 -0.79
C ASN A 31 -7.92 -27.94 0.55
N GLY A 32 -8.92 -27.54 1.34
CA GLY A 32 -9.37 -28.34 2.49
C GLY A 32 -10.28 -27.59 3.46
N SER A 33 -11.60 -27.67 3.26
CA SER A 33 -12.61 -27.18 4.20
C SER A 33 -13.27 -28.35 4.92
N SER A 34 -13.31 -28.31 6.24
CA SER A 34 -14.20 -29.14 7.07
C SER A 34 -14.77 -28.23 8.17
N SER A 35 -16.09 -28.03 8.13
CA SER A 35 -16.82 -27.17 9.06
C SER A 35 -17.18 -27.91 10.34
N ASN A 36 -17.11 -27.22 11.48
CA ASN A 36 -18.06 -27.42 12.58
C ASN A 36 -18.28 -26.10 13.31
N THR A 37 -19.55 -25.76 13.49
CA THR A 37 -20.12 -24.51 14.02
C THR A 37 -20.08 -24.45 15.56
N ALA A 38 -19.77 -23.28 16.14
CA ALA A 38 -20.48 -22.69 17.30
C ALA A 38 -19.86 -21.36 17.81
N THR A 39 -20.75 -20.42 18.17
CA THR A 39 -20.56 -19.10 18.81
C THR A 39 -20.02 -17.99 17.90
N GLU A 40 -20.79 -16.90 17.69
CA GLU A 40 -20.41 -15.71 16.89
C GLU A 40 -19.23 -14.94 17.52
N LYS A 41 -18.05 -15.56 17.57
CA LYS A 41 -16.80 -14.86 17.31
C LYS A 41 -16.84 -14.55 15.83
N GLN A 42 -16.71 -13.28 15.47
CA GLN A 42 -16.50 -12.88 14.08
C GLN A 42 -15.40 -13.78 13.51
N GLU A 43 -15.76 -14.62 12.53
CA GLU A 43 -14.86 -15.65 12.03
C GLU A 43 -13.67 -14.96 11.38
N LYS A 44 -12.48 -15.15 11.95
CA LYS A 44 -11.25 -14.66 11.34
C LYS A 44 -11.08 -15.35 9.99
N MET A 45 -10.61 -14.60 9.01
CA MET A 45 -10.12 -15.20 7.77
C MET A 45 -9.05 -16.23 8.10
N THR A 46 -9.02 -17.30 7.31
CA THR A 46 -7.89 -18.22 7.32
C THR A 46 -6.62 -17.52 6.84
N ASP A 47 -5.46 -18.08 7.20
CA ASP A 47 -4.15 -17.60 6.75
C ASP A 47 -4.06 -17.51 5.21
N SER A 48 -4.68 -18.45 4.49
CA SER A 48 -4.68 -18.51 3.03
C SER A 48 -5.57 -17.44 2.40
N GLU A 49 -6.77 -17.22 2.96
CA GLU A 49 -7.68 -16.16 2.53
C GLU A 49 -7.06 -14.78 2.73
N TYR A 50 -6.44 -14.54 3.89
CA TYR A 50 -5.78 -13.28 4.16
C TYR A 50 -4.56 -13.07 3.26
N ALA A 51 -3.71 -14.10 3.06
CA ALA A 51 -2.56 -14.00 2.16
C ALA A 51 -2.99 -13.68 0.71
N SER A 52 -4.05 -14.31 0.24
CA SER A 52 -4.63 -14.06 -1.09
C SER A 52 -5.15 -12.63 -1.21
N TRP A 53 -5.91 -12.16 -0.22
CA TRP A 53 -6.38 -10.78 -0.18
C TRP A 53 -5.21 -9.79 -0.14
N TYR A 54 -4.19 -10.02 0.69
CA TYR A 54 -3.03 -9.15 0.79
C TYR A 54 -2.30 -9.00 -0.54
N LYS A 55 -2.12 -10.11 -1.28
CA LYS A 55 -1.49 -10.09 -2.61
C LYS A 55 -2.27 -9.23 -3.62
N GLU A 56 -3.60 -9.36 -3.63
CA GLU A 56 -4.46 -8.54 -4.48
C GLU A 56 -4.51 -7.07 -4.05
N TYR A 57 -4.55 -6.83 -2.74
CA TYR A 57 -4.45 -5.51 -2.14
C TYR A 57 -3.16 -4.82 -2.57
N LEU A 58 -2.02 -5.51 -2.45
CA LEU A 58 -0.72 -4.93 -2.80
C LEU A 58 -0.63 -4.58 -4.28
N LYS A 59 -1.14 -5.44 -5.17
CA LYS A 59 -1.20 -5.13 -6.60
C LYS A 59 -2.02 -3.87 -6.89
N ARG A 60 -3.18 -3.73 -6.24
CA ARG A 60 -4.03 -2.53 -6.38
C ARG A 60 -3.35 -1.30 -5.79
N PHE A 61 -2.66 -1.45 -4.66
CA PHE A 61 -1.87 -0.38 -4.03
C PHE A 61 -0.80 0.14 -4.99
N GLU A 62 -0.01 -0.74 -5.59
CA GLU A 62 1.06 -0.36 -6.51
C GLU A 62 0.53 0.37 -7.75
N VAL A 63 -0.58 -0.13 -8.33
CA VAL A 63 -1.23 0.51 -9.48
C VAL A 63 -1.79 1.88 -9.12
N ARG A 64 -2.54 2.00 -8.03
CA ARG A 64 -3.15 3.27 -7.61
C ARG A 64 -2.09 4.29 -7.16
N LEU A 65 -1.04 3.85 -6.47
CA LEU A 65 0.09 4.69 -6.06
C LEU A 65 0.84 5.23 -7.27
N MET A 66 1.10 4.40 -8.29
CA MET A 66 1.75 4.86 -9.52
C MET A 66 0.89 5.88 -10.26
N ALA A 67 -0.41 5.62 -10.38
CA ALA A 67 -1.35 6.57 -11.00
C ALA A 67 -1.42 7.90 -10.24
N PHE A 68 -1.46 7.86 -8.91
CA PHE A 68 -1.39 9.03 -8.06
C PHE A 68 -0.07 9.79 -8.22
N ALA A 69 1.08 9.11 -8.16
CA ALA A 69 2.37 9.76 -8.31
C ALA A 69 2.52 10.44 -9.68
N LEU A 70 1.94 9.86 -10.73
CA LEU A 70 1.91 10.46 -12.07
C LEU A 70 0.99 11.70 -12.13
N SER A 71 -0.15 11.70 -11.45
CA SER A 71 -1.08 12.85 -11.47
C SER A 71 -0.52 14.09 -10.75
N LEU A 72 0.47 13.92 -9.87
CA LEU A 72 1.11 15.05 -9.20
C LEU A 72 1.92 15.96 -10.13
N VAL A 73 2.25 15.52 -11.35
CA VAL A 73 2.93 16.32 -12.37
C VAL A 73 2.04 16.46 -13.60
N PRO A 74 1.45 17.64 -13.85
CA PRO A 74 0.72 17.85 -15.09
C PRO A 74 1.67 17.75 -16.29
N LEU A 75 1.27 16.98 -17.32
CA LEU A 75 2.08 16.72 -18.51
C LEU A 75 2.42 17.99 -19.32
N ASP A 76 1.54 18.99 -19.25
CA ASP A 76 1.66 20.29 -19.88
C ASP A 76 2.26 21.36 -18.94
N GLU A 77 2.68 20.97 -17.73
CA GLU A 77 3.15 21.86 -16.65
C GLU A 77 2.06 22.89 -16.22
N VAL A 78 0.78 22.64 -16.51
CA VAL A 78 -0.33 23.54 -16.17
C VAL A 78 -1.12 23.01 -14.97
N TYR A 79 -0.96 23.68 -13.83
CA TYR A 79 -1.75 23.42 -12.63
C TYR A 79 -3.12 24.09 -12.70
N ASN A 80 -4.05 23.47 -13.44
CA ASN A 80 -5.42 23.97 -13.64
C ASN A 80 -6.47 23.13 -12.89
N LYS A 81 -7.76 23.46 -13.08
CA LYS A 81 -8.89 22.74 -12.46
C LYS A 81 -8.99 21.28 -12.88
N GLU A 82 -8.58 20.95 -14.11
CA GLU A 82 -8.60 19.58 -14.61
C GLU A 82 -7.55 18.73 -13.89
N TRP A 83 -6.32 19.25 -13.78
CA TRP A 83 -5.27 18.65 -12.95
C TRP A 83 -5.72 18.47 -11.49
N ALA A 84 -6.29 19.51 -10.88
CA ALA A 84 -6.79 19.45 -9.51
C ALA A 84 -7.86 18.35 -9.32
N SER A 85 -8.79 18.24 -10.27
CA SER A 85 -9.84 17.22 -10.28
C SER A 85 -9.28 15.79 -10.45
N ASP A 86 -8.27 15.60 -11.30
CA ASP A 86 -7.61 14.31 -11.46
C ASP A 86 -6.86 13.89 -10.18
N VAL A 87 -6.11 14.82 -9.58
CA VAL A 87 -5.43 14.59 -8.30
C VAL A 87 -6.41 14.20 -7.19
N GLU A 88 -7.52 14.92 -7.06
CA GLU A 88 -8.58 14.59 -6.08
C GLU A 88 -9.15 13.19 -6.33
N THR A 89 -9.45 12.84 -7.58
CA THR A 89 -9.92 11.50 -7.95
C THR A 89 -8.91 10.41 -7.58
N LYS A 90 -7.61 10.64 -7.80
CA LYS A 90 -6.57 9.67 -7.41
C LYS A 90 -6.42 9.54 -5.90
N ILE A 91 -6.54 10.64 -5.16
CA ILE A 91 -6.54 10.64 -3.69
C ILE A 91 -7.72 9.83 -3.16
N ASP A 92 -8.93 10.05 -3.67
CA ASP A 92 -10.11 9.32 -3.22
C ASP A 92 -10.01 7.83 -3.54
N SER A 93 -9.46 7.48 -4.71
CA SER A 93 -9.15 6.09 -5.03
C SER A 93 -8.13 5.48 -4.06
N MET A 94 -7.12 6.21 -3.61
CA MET A 94 -6.19 5.69 -2.59
C MET A 94 -6.86 5.51 -1.23
N ARG A 95 -7.71 6.46 -0.80
CA ARG A 95 -8.46 6.38 0.46
C ARG A 95 -9.41 5.19 0.50
N GLU A 96 -10.13 4.94 -0.59
CA GLU A 96 -10.99 3.77 -0.73
C GLU A 96 -10.19 2.47 -0.54
N LEU A 97 -9.01 2.36 -1.16
CA LEU A 97 -8.17 1.18 -0.96
C LEU A 97 -7.69 1.07 0.49
N PHE A 98 -7.29 2.18 1.10
CA PHE A 98 -6.81 2.18 2.49
C PHE A 98 -7.89 1.82 3.52
N SER A 99 -9.16 2.14 3.27
CA SER A 99 -10.25 1.76 4.17
C SER A 99 -10.41 0.23 4.27
N GLU A 100 -10.09 -0.52 3.21
CA GLU A 100 -10.21 -1.99 3.21
C GLU A 100 -9.38 -2.66 4.32
N ALA A 101 -8.20 -2.13 4.64
CA ALA A 101 -7.35 -2.68 5.70
C ALA A 101 -7.94 -2.46 7.10
N LYS A 102 -8.65 -1.34 7.29
CA LYS A 102 -9.41 -1.05 8.52
C LYS A 102 -10.67 -1.90 8.62
N GLU A 103 -11.42 -2.03 7.53
CA GLU A 103 -12.64 -2.85 7.47
C GLU A 103 -12.39 -4.34 7.75
N LYS A 104 -11.16 -4.80 7.52
CA LYS A 104 -10.74 -6.19 7.75
C LYS A 104 -10.11 -6.43 9.11
N GLU A 105 -9.86 -5.40 9.91
CA GLU A 105 -9.06 -5.47 11.15
C GLU A 105 -9.52 -6.59 12.11
N ASP A 106 -10.84 -6.72 12.32
CA ASP A 106 -11.40 -7.73 13.22
C ASP A 106 -11.34 -9.16 12.65
N LYS A 107 -11.16 -9.29 11.34
CA LYS A 107 -11.13 -10.58 10.62
C LYS A 107 -9.70 -11.05 10.34
N VAL A 108 -8.67 -10.33 10.79
CA VAL A 108 -7.27 -10.67 10.49
C VAL A 108 -6.83 -11.88 11.33
N PRO A 109 -6.29 -12.95 10.71
CA PRO A 109 -5.64 -14.04 11.43
C PRO A 109 -4.46 -13.54 12.26
N ASP A 110 -4.20 -14.18 13.41
CA ASP A 110 -3.18 -13.70 14.36
C ASP A 110 -1.79 -13.61 13.72
N THR A 111 -1.45 -14.54 12.83
CA THR A 111 -0.21 -14.57 12.03
C THR A 111 0.04 -13.25 11.28
N TYR A 112 -1.01 -12.59 10.79
CA TYR A 112 -0.90 -11.41 9.94
C TYR A 112 -1.32 -10.10 10.62
N LYS A 113 -1.64 -10.11 11.91
CA LYS A 113 -2.01 -8.89 12.65
C LYS A 113 -1.01 -7.76 12.49
N LYS A 114 0.28 -8.10 12.54
CA LYS A 114 1.35 -7.11 12.39
C LYS A 114 1.44 -6.55 10.97
N VAL A 115 1.22 -7.38 9.95
CA VAL A 115 1.11 -6.94 8.56
C VAL A 115 -0.04 -5.94 8.42
N ASN A 116 -1.25 -6.28 8.90
CA ASN A 116 -2.39 -5.38 8.81
C ASN A 116 -2.17 -4.08 9.58
N GLY A 117 -1.51 -4.14 10.75
CA GLY A 117 -1.14 -2.96 11.51
C GLY A 117 -0.25 -1.99 10.72
N TYR A 118 0.67 -2.49 9.90
CA TYR A 118 1.47 -1.65 9.01
C TYR A 118 0.67 -1.06 7.83
N LEU A 119 -0.32 -1.80 7.31
CA LEU A 119 -1.25 -1.27 6.30
C LEU A 119 -2.10 -0.12 6.86
N ILE A 120 -2.65 -0.27 8.07
CA ILE A 120 -3.40 0.80 8.75
C ILE A 120 -2.50 2.02 9.00
N LYS A 121 -1.25 1.81 9.47
CA LYS A 121 -0.29 2.91 9.65
C LYS A 121 0.05 3.60 8.34
N THR A 122 0.11 2.88 7.23
CA THR A 122 0.32 3.47 5.90
C THR A 122 -0.77 4.50 5.60
N ASP A 123 -2.04 4.15 5.81
CA ASP A 123 -3.18 5.08 5.68
C ASP A 123 -3.03 6.32 6.59
N GLU A 124 -2.74 6.10 7.88
CA GLU A 124 -2.55 7.20 8.85
C GLU A 124 -1.44 8.18 8.44
N LYS A 125 -0.40 7.72 7.72
CA LYS A 125 0.67 8.58 7.19
C LYS A 125 0.29 9.26 5.87
N PHE A 126 -0.53 8.62 5.03
CA PHE A 126 -0.99 9.21 3.78
C PHE A 126 -2.10 10.25 3.98
N GLU A 127 -2.96 10.10 4.98
CA GLU A 127 -4.10 11.02 5.13
C GLU A 127 -3.70 12.50 5.35
N PRO A 128 -2.68 12.83 6.18
CA PRO A 128 -2.16 14.20 6.26
C PRO A 128 -1.60 14.70 4.92
N LEU A 129 -0.87 13.84 4.19
CA LEU A 129 -0.34 14.16 2.87
C LEU A 129 -1.47 14.51 1.89
N PHE A 130 -2.53 13.72 1.85
CA PHE A 130 -3.70 13.97 1.01
C PHE A 130 -4.38 15.28 1.35
N LYS A 131 -4.56 15.59 2.64
CA LYS A 131 -5.14 16.88 3.08
C LYS A 131 -4.29 18.07 2.63
N ASP A 132 -2.98 17.98 2.76
CA ASP A 132 -2.08 19.06 2.36
C ASP A 132 -2.07 19.24 0.83
N ILE A 133 -2.09 18.15 0.06
CA ILE A 133 -2.20 18.21 -1.40
C ILE A 133 -3.52 18.84 -1.83
N LEU A 134 -4.65 18.39 -1.26
CA LEU A 134 -5.96 18.97 -1.57
C LEU A 134 -6.08 20.45 -1.18
N LYS A 135 -5.28 20.91 -0.22
CA LYS A 135 -5.19 22.34 0.11
C LYS A 135 -4.44 23.11 -0.98
N VAL A 136 -3.37 22.54 -1.52
CA VAL A 136 -2.62 23.13 -2.64
C VAL A 136 -3.46 23.18 -3.91
N THR A 137 -4.17 22.10 -4.26
CA THR A 137 -4.99 22.05 -5.49
C THR A 137 -6.13 23.07 -5.52
N LYS A 138 -6.51 23.63 -4.36
CA LYS A 138 -7.55 24.67 -4.21
C LYS A 138 -7.01 26.09 -4.31
N GLN A 139 -5.70 26.29 -4.46
CA GLN A 139 -5.11 27.62 -4.60
C GLN A 139 -5.35 28.18 -6.00
N ASP A 140 -5.50 29.51 -6.10
CA ASP A 140 -5.69 30.20 -7.38
C ASP A 140 -4.48 30.09 -8.31
N LYS A 141 -3.29 29.93 -7.74
CA LYS A 141 -2.02 29.69 -8.43
C LYS A 141 -1.24 28.66 -7.64
N VAL A 142 -0.85 27.59 -8.31
CA VAL A 142 0.02 26.55 -7.76
C VAL A 142 1.36 26.63 -8.48
N GLY A 143 2.43 26.64 -7.71
CA GLY A 143 3.79 26.47 -8.22
C GLY A 143 4.42 25.17 -7.73
N ASP A 144 5.51 24.77 -8.39
CA ASP A 144 6.27 23.56 -8.01
C ASP A 144 6.74 23.58 -6.54
N ASP A 145 6.99 24.77 -6.00
CA ASP A 145 7.46 24.96 -4.62
C ASP A 145 6.40 24.60 -3.59
N ASP A 146 5.12 24.73 -3.95
CA ASP A 146 3.99 24.36 -3.10
C ASP A 146 3.88 22.84 -2.94
N LEU A 147 4.50 22.04 -3.82
CA LEU A 147 4.45 20.58 -3.81
C LEU A 147 5.73 19.92 -3.22
N LYS A 148 6.73 20.71 -2.81
CA LYS A 148 8.02 20.19 -2.29
C LYS A 148 7.89 19.30 -1.05
N PHE A 149 6.82 19.47 -0.26
CA PHE A 149 6.57 18.68 0.94
C PHE A 149 6.17 17.23 0.65
N ILE A 150 5.71 16.93 -0.56
CA ILE A 150 5.16 15.61 -0.91
C ILE A 150 6.22 14.52 -0.76
N ASN A 151 7.42 14.75 -1.30
CA ASN A 151 8.52 13.78 -1.28
C ASN A 151 8.85 13.22 0.10
N PRO A 152 9.19 14.05 1.11
CA PRO A 152 9.56 13.54 2.42
C PRO A 152 8.40 12.87 3.15
N ILE A 153 7.15 13.31 2.96
CA ILE A 153 5.99 12.70 3.62
C ILE A 153 5.62 11.38 2.94
N MET A 154 5.59 11.34 1.60
CA MET A 154 5.31 10.12 0.85
C MET A 154 6.36 9.04 1.12
N LYS A 155 7.64 9.41 1.25
CA LYS A 155 8.68 8.46 1.67
C LYS A 155 8.36 7.80 3.01
N LYS A 156 7.98 8.58 4.03
CA LYS A 156 7.62 8.04 5.35
C LYS A 156 6.38 7.15 5.30
N ALA A 157 5.40 7.50 4.48
CA ALA A 157 4.21 6.66 4.32
C ALA A 157 4.55 5.32 3.64
N LEU A 158 5.47 5.33 2.67
CA LEU A 158 5.94 4.13 1.98
C LEU A 158 6.86 3.24 2.83
N GLU A 159 7.51 3.79 3.86
CA GLU A 159 8.29 3.01 4.83
C GLU A 159 7.41 2.01 5.60
N GLU A 160 6.18 2.39 5.98
CA GLU A 160 5.26 1.46 6.66
C GLU A 160 4.78 0.34 5.73
N MET A 161 4.53 0.65 4.45
CA MET A 161 4.24 -0.38 3.45
C MET A 161 5.43 -1.36 3.28
N ASN A 162 6.66 -0.86 3.31
CA ASN A 162 7.85 -1.72 3.27
C ASN A 162 7.95 -2.61 4.50
N HIS A 163 7.58 -2.12 5.69
CA HIS A 163 7.50 -2.97 6.87
C HIS A 163 6.44 -4.08 6.73
N ALA A 164 5.29 -3.78 6.12
CA ALA A 164 4.28 -4.80 5.81
C ALA A 164 4.83 -5.89 4.88
N LYS A 165 5.49 -5.49 3.79
CA LYS A 165 6.14 -6.42 2.83
C LYS A 165 7.21 -7.27 3.52
N ALA A 166 8.06 -6.66 4.34
CA ALA A 166 9.12 -7.38 5.05
C ALA A 166 8.57 -8.38 6.07
N GLU A 167 7.46 -8.06 6.73
CA GLU A 167 6.82 -8.99 7.67
C GLU A 167 6.17 -10.17 6.95
N ILE A 168 5.59 -9.97 5.76
CA ILE A 168 5.10 -11.06 4.91
C ILE A 168 6.22 -12.02 4.53
N SER A 169 7.37 -11.50 4.08
CA SER A 169 8.52 -12.35 3.75
C SER A 169 8.99 -13.20 4.93
N LYS A 170 8.97 -12.66 6.17
CA LYS A 170 9.30 -13.45 7.35
C LYS A 170 8.31 -14.59 7.60
N ILE A 171 7.02 -14.32 7.46
CA ILE A 171 5.96 -15.34 7.62
C ILE A 171 6.15 -16.45 6.58
N GLU A 172 6.47 -16.10 5.34
CA GLU A 172 6.75 -17.06 4.27
C GLU A 172 8.00 -17.91 4.56
N ASP A 173 9.09 -17.27 5.01
CA ASP A 173 10.33 -17.95 5.39
C ASP A 173 10.13 -18.90 6.59
N GLU A 174 9.37 -18.47 7.60
CA GLU A 174 9.04 -19.29 8.78
C GLU A 174 8.24 -20.54 8.37
N LYS A 175 7.21 -20.39 7.52
CA LYS A 175 6.42 -21.51 7.00
C LYS A 175 7.26 -22.49 6.18
N ALA A 176 8.13 -21.99 5.31
CA ALA A 176 9.02 -22.84 4.51
C ALA A 176 10.01 -23.65 5.38
N ASN A 177 10.51 -23.04 6.46
CA ASN A 177 11.41 -23.71 7.40
C ASN A 177 10.72 -24.77 8.27
N GLU A 178 9.45 -24.56 8.65
CA GLU A 178 8.65 -25.55 9.36
C GLU A 178 8.39 -26.79 8.48
N GLU A 179 7.97 -26.59 7.23
CA GLU A 179 7.74 -27.70 6.27
C GLU A 179 9.00 -28.54 6.00
N GLN A 180 10.18 -27.93 6.04
CA GLN A 180 11.46 -28.65 5.88
C GLN A 180 11.83 -29.47 7.12
N LYS A 181 11.54 -28.97 8.33
CA LYS A 181 11.81 -29.70 9.58
C LYS A 181 10.91 -30.93 9.71
N ASP A 182 9.64 -30.84 9.33
CA ASP A 182 8.72 -31.98 9.35
C ASP A 182 9.14 -33.07 8.35
N LYS A 183 9.66 -32.70 7.17
CA LYS A 183 10.21 -33.66 6.20
C LYS A 183 11.53 -34.30 6.62
N SER A 184 12.32 -33.65 7.48
CA SER A 184 13.61 -34.17 7.94
C SER A 184 13.50 -35.09 9.16
N ASN A 185 12.35 -35.10 9.84
CA ASN A 185 12.07 -35.94 11.01
C ASN A 185 11.14 -37.14 10.71
N SER A 186 10.74 -37.32 9.45
CA SER A 186 9.97 -38.47 8.95
C SER A 186 10.85 -39.43 8.15
#